data_AF-A0A1Q7W7P8-F1
#
_entry.id   AF-A0A1Q7W7P8-F1
#
_cell.length_a   1.000
_cell.length_b   1.000
_cell.length_c   1.000
_cell.angle_alpha   90.00
_cell.angle_beta   90.00
_cell.angle_gamma   90.00
#
_symmetry.space_group_name_H-M   'P 1'
#
loop_
_entity.id
_entity.type
_entity.pdbx_description
1 polymer ?
#
loop_
_entity_poly.entity_id
_entity_poly.type
_entity_poly.pdbx_seq_one_letter_code
_entity_poly.pdbx_strand_id
1 'polypeptide(L)'
;MISRKIGRGQLDHVLLQPIPLWKALAAEGFSPFDLAATLVVGVGTLAWSVTALPRAHDVLWFGALLLNIAGSACMIVAYQYLWGALAFWSPRGAEEVNSVSASVVSDLSAYPLDAAPRAVLSTLVTVVPVGFIGWIPTRELLRTAQGPGVGVLAGPAAALALAVITFAVFRRGLRRYERYGSGRYSDFGHRR
;
A
#
# COMPACT_ATOMS: atom_id res chain seq x y z
N MET A 1 11.38 -2.06 -6.37
CA MET A 1 10.03 -1.75 -6.91
C MET A 1 9.69 -2.77 -7.97
N ILE A 2 8.50 -3.37 -7.89
CA ILE A 2 8.05 -4.45 -8.79
C ILE A 2 8.09 -4.04 -10.27
N SER A 3 7.71 -2.80 -10.60
CA SER A 3 7.73 -2.25 -11.96
C SER A 3 9.10 -2.32 -12.61
N ARG A 4 10.16 -2.07 -11.83
CA ARG A 4 11.56 -2.12 -12.29
C ARG A 4 11.96 -3.54 -12.69
N LYS A 5 11.59 -4.56 -11.89
CA LYS A 5 11.92 -5.95 -12.21
C LYS A 5 11.19 -6.43 -13.46
N ILE A 6 9.89 -6.14 -13.55
CA ILE A 6 9.07 -6.48 -14.72
C ILE A 6 9.62 -5.75 -15.95
N GLY A 7 9.85 -4.44 -15.84
CA GLY A 7 10.22 -3.59 -16.96
C GLY A 7 11.65 -3.78 -17.47
N ARG A 8 12.50 -4.47 -16.71
CA ARG A 8 13.90 -4.80 -17.09
C ARG A 8 14.11 -6.28 -17.43
N GLY A 9 13.04 -7.09 -17.44
CA GLY A 9 13.13 -8.54 -17.70
C GLY A 9 13.73 -9.35 -16.53
N GLN A 10 13.87 -8.75 -15.34
CA GLN A 10 14.40 -9.44 -14.16
C GLN A 10 13.35 -10.34 -13.49
N LEU A 11 12.09 -10.29 -13.93
CA LEU A 11 11.04 -11.19 -13.44
C LEU A 11 11.36 -12.66 -13.74
N ASP A 12 12.02 -12.96 -14.86
CA ASP A 12 12.40 -14.32 -15.25
C ASP A 12 13.31 -14.97 -14.19
N HIS A 13 14.22 -14.19 -13.62
CA HIS A 13 15.11 -14.66 -12.56
C HIS A 13 14.33 -15.05 -11.30
N VAL A 14 13.26 -14.32 -10.99
CA VAL A 14 12.40 -14.62 -9.83
C VAL A 14 11.56 -15.87 -10.10
N LEU A 15 11.08 -16.06 -11.33
CA LEU A 15 10.27 -17.21 -11.72
C LEU A 15 11.07 -18.53 -11.72
N LEU A 16 12.38 -18.47 -11.95
CA LEU A 16 13.27 -19.64 -11.87
C LEU A 16 13.56 -20.07 -10.42
N GLN A 17 13.30 -19.23 -9.42
CA GLN A 17 13.54 -19.59 -8.03
C GLN A 17 12.53 -20.65 -7.57
N PRO A 18 12.92 -21.59 -6.69
CA PRO A 18 12.04 -22.64 -6.17
C PRO A 18 11.04 -22.12 -5.13
N ILE A 19 10.71 -20.83 -5.16
CA ILE A 19 9.77 -20.16 -4.26
C ILE A 19 8.61 -19.58 -5.07
N PRO A 20 7.37 -19.64 -4.56
CA PRO A 20 6.24 -19.07 -5.27
C PRO A 20 6.40 -17.56 -5.40
N LEU A 21 6.07 -17.05 -6.58
CA LEU A 21 6.29 -15.65 -6.98
C LEU A 21 5.81 -14.64 -5.91
N TRP A 22 4.62 -14.83 -5.35
CA TRP A 22 4.07 -13.91 -4.36
C TRP A 22 4.93 -13.81 -3.09
N LYS A 23 5.58 -14.89 -2.65
CA LYS A 23 6.49 -14.86 -1.49
C LYS A 23 7.77 -14.10 -1.84
N ALA A 24 8.32 -14.35 -3.03
CA ALA A 24 9.52 -13.68 -3.50
C ALA A 24 9.32 -12.16 -3.61
N LEU A 25 8.16 -11.73 -4.11
CA LEU A 25 7.82 -10.32 -4.25
C LEU A 25 7.45 -9.66 -2.91
N ALA A 26 6.83 -10.39 -1.98
CA ALA A 26 6.51 -9.89 -0.65
C ALA A 26 7.76 -9.66 0.22
N ALA A 27 8.79 -10.51 0.07
CA ALA A 27 10.06 -10.37 0.78
C ALA A 27 11.01 -9.34 0.13
N GLU A 28 10.66 -8.81 -1.04
CA GLU A 28 11.53 -7.91 -1.78
C GLU A 28 11.60 -6.52 -1.15
N GLY A 29 12.82 -6.00 -0.99
CA GLY A 29 13.04 -4.69 -0.36
C GLY A 29 12.87 -4.69 1.15
N PHE A 30 12.75 -5.88 1.76
CA PHE A 30 12.77 -6.02 3.20
C PHE A 30 14.14 -5.63 3.76
N SER A 31 14.18 -4.51 4.48
CA SER A 31 15.34 -4.03 5.22
C SER A 31 15.02 -4.15 6.71
N PRO A 32 15.66 -5.09 7.45
CA PRO A 32 15.39 -5.30 8.86
C PRO A 32 15.63 -4.04 9.70
N PHE A 33 16.64 -3.25 9.33
CA PHE A 33 17.02 -2.03 10.04
C PHE A 33 16.00 -0.91 9.84
N ASP A 34 15.55 -0.67 8.61
CA ASP A 34 14.52 0.34 8.34
C ASP A 34 13.21 -0.03 9.03
N LEU A 35 12.83 -1.32 8.95
CA LEU A 35 11.63 -1.81 9.61
C LEU A 35 11.70 -1.62 11.13
N ALA A 36 12.82 -1.98 11.76
CA ALA A 36 12.98 -1.84 13.21
C ALA A 36 12.89 -0.37 13.63
N ALA A 37 13.58 0.53 12.93
CA ALA A 37 13.55 1.97 13.23
C ALA A 37 12.13 2.55 13.08
N THR A 38 11.44 2.25 11.97
CA THR A 38 10.07 2.74 11.75
C THR A 38 9.07 2.14 12.71
N LEU A 39 9.20 0.85 13.09
CA LEU A 39 8.33 0.21 14.06
C LEU A 39 8.49 0.81 15.45
N VAL A 40 9.72 1.04 15.92
CA VAL A 40 9.96 1.62 17.25
C VAL A 40 9.34 3.01 17.34
N VAL A 41 9.56 3.86 16.33
CA VAL A 41 8.98 5.20 16.29
C VAL A 41 7.46 5.13 16.18
N GLY A 42 6.93 4.32 15.24
CA GLY A 42 5.49 4.21 15.00
C GLY A 42 4.72 3.67 16.21
N VAL A 43 5.21 2.60 16.85
CA VAL A 43 4.62 2.03 18.06
C VAL A 43 4.74 3.00 19.23
N GLY A 44 5.89 3.68 19.39
CA GLY A 44 6.10 4.67 20.44
C GLY A 44 5.14 5.85 20.33
N THR A 45 5.00 6.44 19.14
CA THR A 45 4.06 7.54 18.89
C THR A 45 2.61 7.10 19.05
N LEU A 46 2.26 5.90 18.60
CA LEU A 46 0.91 5.34 18.75
C LEU A 46 0.58 5.09 20.24
N ALA A 47 1.47 4.47 21.01
CA ALA A 47 1.27 4.25 22.43
C ALA A 47 1.08 5.56 23.18
N TRP A 48 1.92 6.57 22.90
CA TRP A 48 1.79 7.89 23.49
C TRP A 48 0.46 8.58 23.14
N SER A 49 0.04 8.49 21.87
CA SER A 49 -1.24 9.05 21.41
C SER A 49 -2.44 8.38 22.09
N VAL A 50 -2.39 7.05 22.28
CA VAL A 50 -3.44 6.29 22.96
C VAL A 50 -3.55 6.69 24.44
N THR A 51 -2.43 6.93 25.12
CA THR A 51 -2.45 7.41 26.52
C THR A 51 -2.93 8.85 26.68
N ALA A 52 -2.76 9.68 25.65
CA ALA A 52 -3.23 11.05 25.65
C ALA A 52 -4.75 11.17 25.40
N LEU A 53 -5.40 10.09 24.95
CA LEU A 53 -6.85 10.08 24.75
C LEU A 53 -7.58 10.01 26.10
N PRO A 54 -8.51 10.93 26.40
CA PRO A 54 -9.14 11.06 27.71
C PRO A 54 -10.19 9.97 28.05
N ARG A 55 -10.31 8.88 27.28
CA ARG A 55 -11.37 7.85 27.44
C ARG A 55 -10.81 6.45 27.65
N ALA A 56 -11.61 5.62 28.33
CA ALA A 56 -11.35 4.19 28.47
C ALA A 56 -11.49 3.49 27.10
N HIS A 57 -10.42 2.82 26.69
CA HIS A 57 -10.37 2.02 25.46
C HIS A 57 -10.87 0.62 25.76
N ASP A 58 -11.93 0.18 25.09
CA ASP A 58 -12.45 -1.19 25.20
C ASP A 58 -11.66 -2.16 24.28
N VAL A 59 -11.76 -3.46 24.52
CA VAL A 59 -11.14 -4.52 23.71
C VAL A 59 -11.54 -4.39 22.24
N LEU A 60 -12.80 -4.04 21.98
CA LEU A 60 -13.32 -3.79 20.62
C LEU A 60 -12.62 -2.62 19.94
N TRP A 61 -12.22 -1.59 20.68
CA TRP A 61 -11.50 -0.44 20.13
C TRP A 61 -10.08 -0.83 19.68
N PHE A 62 -9.38 -1.65 20.46
CA PHE A 62 -8.08 -2.20 20.05
C PHE A 62 -8.19 -3.14 18.84
N GLY A 63 -9.25 -3.95 18.78
CA GLY A 63 -9.55 -4.77 17.60
C GLY A 63 -9.77 -3.92 16.34
N ALA A 64 -10.55 -2.84 16.46
CA ALA A 64 -10.77 -1.87 15.40
C ALA A 64 -9.47 -1.16 14.97
N LEU A 65 -8.60 -0.81 15.92
CA LEU A 65 -7.30 -0.20 15.66
C LEU A 65 -6.42 -1.13 14.82
N LEU A 66 -6.24 -2.38 15.25
CA LEU A 66 -5.43 -3.36 14.53
C LEU A 66 -5.98 -3.65 13.13
N LEU A 67 -7.31 -3.76 13.00
CA LEU A 67 -7.96 -3.97 11.72
C LEU A 67 -7.70 -2.80 10.75
N ASN A 68 -7.77 -1.56 11.25
CA ASN A 68 -7.50 -0.37 10.43
C ASN A 68 -6.03 -0.25 10.06
N ILE A 69 -5.09 -0.54 10.97
CA ILE A 69 -3.65 -0.59 10.64
C ILE A 69 -3.38 -1.61 9.53
N ALA A 70 -3.95 -2.81 9.64
CA ALA A 70 -3.84 -3.84 8.61
C ALA A 70 -4.49 -3.40 7.28
N GLY A 71 -5.64 -2.74 7.35
CA GLY A 71 -6.31 -2.14 6.19
C GLY A 71 -5.45 -1.09 5.49
N SER A 72 -4.87 -0.14 6.23
CA SER A 72 -3.97 0.88 5.70
C SER A 72 -2.72 0.28 5.06
N ALA A 73 -2.09 -0.71 5.71
CA ALA A 73 -0.95 -1.43 5.15
C ALA A 73 -1.33 -2.15 3.85
N CYS A 74 -2.47 -2.84 3.83
CA CYS A 74 -2.99 -3.51 2.64
C CYS A 74 -3.28 -2.51 1.51
N MET A 75 -3.86 -1.35 1.82
CA MET A 75 -4.13 -0.27 0.86
C MET A 75 -2.85 0.21 0.18
N ILE A 76 -1.81 0.53 0.97
CA ILE A 76 -0.50 0.97 0.45
C ILE A 76 0.07 -0.10 -0.48
N VAL A 77 0.12 -1.36 -0.04
CA VAL A 77 0.68 -2.45 -0.86
C VAL A 77 -0.14 -2.66 -2.13
N ALA A 78 -1.47 -2.71 -2.05
CA ALA A 78 -2.34 -2.92 -3.20
C ALA A 78 -2.21 -1.80 -4.24
N TYR A 79 -2.13 -0.54 -3.79
CA TYR A 79 -1.95 0.61 -4.66
C TYR A 79 -0.59 0.59 -5.38
N GLN A 80 0.49 0.32 -4.64
CA GLN A 80 1.84 0.22 -5.22
C GLN A 80 1.97 -0.93 -6.21
N TYR A 81 1.34 -2.07 -5.93
CA TYR A 81 1.32 -3.20 -6.85
C TYR A 81 0.45 -2.94 -8.09
N LEU A 82 -0.60 -2.11 -7.99
CA LEU A 82 -1.45 -1.76 -9.12
C LEU A 82 -0.65 -0.98 -10.18
N TRP A 83 0.00 0.10 -9.75
CA TRP A 83 0.86 0.91 -10.62
C TRP A 83 2.07 0.10 -11.10
N GLY A 84 2.63 -0.72 -10.22
CA GLY A 84 3.70 -1.65 -10.54
C GLY A 84 3.35 -2.65 -11.65
N ALA A 85 2.12 -3.20 -11.63
CA ALA A 85 1.66 -4.18 -12.60
C ALA A 85 1.50 -3.60 -14.02
N LEU A 86 1.36 -2.29 -14.18
CA LEU A 86 1.28 -1.68 -15.51
C LEU A 86 2.57 -1.87 -16.34
N ALA A 87 3.69 -2.21 -15.68
CA ALA A 87 4.94 -2.53 -16.35
C ALA A 87 4.84 -3.75 -17.28
N PHE A 88 3.83 -4.62 -17.11
CA PHE A 88 3.55 -5.72 -18.04
C PHE A 88 3.12 -5.23 -19.44
N TRP A 89 2.60 -4.01 -19.55
CA TRP A 89 2.19 -3.40 -20.83
C TRP A 89 3.12 -2.27 -21.25
N SER A 90 3.54 -1.42 -20.31
CA SER A 90 4.42 -0.28 -20.57
C SER A 90 5.56 -0.21 -19.54
N PRO A 91 6.68 -0.91 -19.78
CA PRO A 91 7.83 -0.96 -18.87
C PRO A 91 8.35 0.40 -18.40
N ARG A 92 8.61 1.32 -19.34
CA ARG A 92 9.21 2.63 -19.04
C ARG A 92 8.23 3.55 -18.33
N GLY A 93 7.03 3.68 -18.86
CA GLY A 93 6.01 4.56 -18.28
C GLY A 93 5.60 4.12 -16.88
N ALA A 94 5.46 2.81 -16.66
CA ALA A 94 5.06 2.29 -15.35
C ALA A 94 6.17 2.39 -14.30
N GLU A 95 7.46 2.35 -14.66
CA GLU A 95 8.54 2.57 -13.68
C GLU A 95 8.48 3.99 -13.11
N GLU A 96 8.35 4.99 -13.97
CA GLU A 96 8.24 6.41 -13.59
C GLU A 96 6.94 6.72 -12.84
N VAL A 97 5.80 6.23 -13.34
CA VAL A 97 4.52 6.47 -12.66
C VAL A 97 4.49 5.82 -11.28
N ASN A 98 5.07 4.61 -11.14
CA ASN A 98 5.09 3.92 -9.86
C ASN A 98 5.98 4.65 -8.84
N SER A 99 7.14 5.20 -9.23
CA SER A 99 7.99 5.97 -8.32
C SER A 99 7.31 7.27 -7.87
N VAL A 100 6.69 8.00 -8.79
CA VAL A 100 5.93 9.23 -8.47
C VAL A 100 4.75 8.91 -7.56
N SER A 101 3.99 7.86 -7.86
CA SER A 101 2.83 7.46 -7.05
C SER A 101 3.22 7.08 -5.61
N ALA A 102 4.39 6.47 -5.42
CA ALA A 102 4.93 6.13 -4.10
C ALA A 102 5.21 7.39 -3.27
N SER A 103 5.87 8.38 -3.88
CA SER A 103 6.20 9.64 -3.21
C SER A 103 4.94 10.41 -2.84
N VAL A 104 3.96 10.50 -3.75
CA VAL A 104 2.68 11.17 -3.47
C VAL A 104 1.97 10.54 -2.27
N VAL A 105 1.96 9.21 -2.18
CA VAL A 105 1.37 8.52 -1.02
C VAL A 105 2.14 8.84 0.27
N SER A 106 3.47 8.78 0.23
CA SER A 106 4.33 9.11 1.37
C SER A 106 4.07 10.53 1.89
N ASP A 107 4.11 11.52 0.99
CA ASP A 107 4.04 12.94 1.33
C ASP A 107 2.65 13.36 1.81
N LEU A 108 1.60 12.83 1.19
CA LEU A 108 0.22 13.23 1.49
C LEU A 108 -0.40 12.44 2.63
N SER A 109 0.12 11.25 2.97
CA SER A 109 -0.44 10.40 4.03
C SER A 109 -0.39 11.03 5.43
N ALA A 110 0.57 11.94 5.66
CA ALA A 110 0.73 12.67 6.91
C ALA A 110 -0.18 13.91 7.01
N TYR A 111 -0.79 14.34 5.90
CA TYR A 111 -1.53 15.61 5.87
C TYR A 111 -2.99 15.43 6.32
N PRO A 112 -3.49 16.26 7.27
CA PRO A 112 -4.89 16.20 7.67
C PRO A 112 -5.79 16.72 6.55
N LEU A 113 -6.72 15.88 6.10
CA LEU A 113 -7.59 16.20 4.95
C LEU A 113 -8.85 17.00 5.34
N ASP A 114 -9.03 17.35 6.61
CA ASP A 114 -10.24 18.05 7.10
C ASP A 114 -10.38 19.47 6.56
N ALA A 115 -9.26 20.16 6.30
CA ALA A 115 -9.25 21.51 5.74
C ALA A 115 -9.29 21.53 4.20
N ALA A 116 -9.25 20.36 3.54
CA ALA A 116 -9.19 20.29 2.09
C ALA A 116 -10.55 20.60 1.43
N PRO A 117 -10.58 21.35 0.31
CA PRO A 117 -11.79 21.53 -0.49
C PRO A 117 -12.35 20.18 -0.96
N ARG A 118 -13.69 20.08 -1.10
CA ARG A 118 -14.38 18.82 -1.46
C ARG A 118 -13.82 18.15 -2.71
N ALA A 119 -13.44 18.92 -3.73
CA ALA A 119 -12.87 18.40 -4.98
C ALA A 119 -11.47 17.78 -4.79
N VAL A 120 -10.65 18.38 -3.93
CA VAL A 120 -9.32 17.85 -3.59
C VAL A 120 -9.49 16.57 -2.76
N LEU A 121 -10.37 16.62 -1.76
CA LEU A 121 -10.69 15.48 -0.92
C LEU A 121 -11.20 14.28 -1.74
N SER A 122 -12.14 14.50 -2.66
CA SER A 122 -12.66 13.42 -3.51
C SER A 122 -11.56 12.78 -4.35
N THR A 123 -10.64 13.59 -4.88
CA THR A 123 -9.50 13.09 -5.68
C THR A 123 -8.55 12.26 -4.82
N LEU A 124 -8.21 12.74 -3.63
CA LEU A 124 -7.29 12.04 -2.72
C LEU A 124 -7.86 10.75 -2.14
N VAL A 125 -9.19 10.64 -2.01
CA VAL A 125 -9.86 9.43 -1.53
C VAL A 125 -10.12 8.43 -2.66
N THR A 126 -10.39 8.89 -3.89
CA THR A 126 -10.77 7.99 -5.00
C THR A 126 -9.60 7.63 -5.91
N VAL A 127 -8.80 8.61 -6.34
CA VAL A 127 -7.75 8.42 -7.36
C VAL A 127 -6.44 7.92 -6.72
N VAL A 128 -6.06 8.50 -5.56
CA VAL A 128 -4.78 8.20 -4.88
C VAL A 128 -4.95 7.35 -3.60
N PRO A 129 -6.16 6.91 -3.28
CA PRO A 129 -6.63 6.49 -1.93
C PRO A 129 -5.87 6.92 -0.65
N VAL A 130 -5.21 8.08 -0.60
CA VAL A 130 -4.39 8.52 0.55
C VAL A 130 -5.22 8.68 1.83
N GLY A 131 -6.48 9.11 1.68
CA GLY A 131 -7.39 9.27 2.81
C GLY A 131 -7.62 8.00 3.63
N PHE A 132 -7.45 6.82 3.03
CA PHE A 132 -7.62 5.53 3.71
C PHE A 132 -6.42 5.09 4.55
N ILE A 133 -5.28 5.79 4.46
CA ILE A 133 -4.04 5.38 5.14
C ILE A 133 -4.04 5.85 6.59
N GLY A 134 -4.26 7.16 6.81
CA GLY A 134 -4.23 7.76 8.14
C GLY A 134 -5.51 8.50 8.51
N TRP A 135 -6.10 9.24 7.58
CA TRP A 135 -7.18 10.18 7.89
C TRP A 135 -8.52 9.50 8.24
N ILE A 136 -9.07 8.66 7.35
CA ILE A 136 -10.30 7.90 7.60
C ILE A 136 -10.18 6.98 8.83
N PRO A 137 -9.15 6.11 8.96
CA PRO A 137 -9.06 5.19 10.09
C PRO A 137 -8.99 5.94 11.42
N THR A 138 -8.22 7.03 11.50
CA THR A 138 -8.13 7.84 12.72
C THR A 138 -9.47 8.50 13.04
N ARG A 139 -10.15 9.06 12.05
CA ARG A 139 -11.46 9.70 12.23
C ARG A 139 -12.52 8.72 12.71
N GLU A 140 -12.57 7.53 12.13
CA GLU A 140 -13.55 6.50 12.51
C GLU A 140 -13.23 5.87 13.86
N LEU A 141 -11.96 5.70 14.23
CA LEU A 141 -11.55 5.26 15.57
C LEU A 141 -11.93 6.28 16.65
N LEU A 142 -11.77 7.58 16.37
CA LEU A 142 -12.18 8.65 17.27
C LEU A 142 -13.71 8.74 17.41
N ARG A 143 -14.46 8.50 16.33
CA ARG A 143 -15.93 8.43 16.37
C ARG A 143 -16.43 7.20 17.11
N THR A 144 -15.77 6.05 16.95
CA THR A 144 -16.14 4.81 17.63
C THR A 144 -15.98 4.91 19.14
N ALA A 145 -15.03 5.73 19.60
CA ALA A 145 -14.93 6.12 21.00
C ALA A 145 -16.14 6.93 21.51
N GLN A 146 -17.05 7.39 20.64
CA GLN A 146 -18.29 8.11 20.97
C GLN A 146 -19.56 7.26 20.80
N GLY A 147 -19.46 6.04 20.23
CA GLY A 147 -20.57 5.10 20.03
C GLY A 147 -20.29 4.10 18.90
N PRO A 148 -21.03 2.97 18.81
CA PRO A 148 -20.80 1.96 17.78
C PRO A 148 -21.10 2.52 16.39
N GLY A 149 -20.05 2.65 15.56
CA GLY A 149 -20.15 3.11 14.19
C GLY A 149 -19.63 2.07 13.20
N VAL A 150 -20.41 1.78 12.15
CA VAL A 150 -20.02 0.83 11.08
C VAL A 150 -18.88 1.37 10.21
N GLY A 151 -18.57 2.67 10.30
CA GLY A 151 -17.55 3.34 9.48
C GLY A 151 -16.13 2.81 9.68
N VAL A 152 -15.84 2.12 10.80
CA VAL A 152 -14.56 1.44 11.07
C VAL A 152 -14.20 0.41 9.99
N LEU A 153 -15.20 -0.18 9.33
CA LEU A 153 -15.00 -1.17 8.28
C LEU A 153 -14.75 -0.55 6.91
N ALA A 154 -14.98 0.76 6.72
CA ALA A 154 -14.87 1.40 5.42
C ALA A 154 -13.44 1.36 4.87
N GLY A 155 -12.43 1.61 5.72
CA GLY A 155 -11.02 1.53 5.34
C GLY A 155 -10.60 0.13 4.92
N PRO A 156 -10.76 -0.89 5.79
CA PRO A 156 -10.47 -2.28 5.46
C PRO A 156 -11.23 -2.80 4.23
N ALA A 157 -12.50 -2.44 4.07
CA ALA A 157 -13.30 -2.85 2.91
C ALA A 157 -12.79 -2.23 1.61
N ALA A 158 -12.42 -0.94 1.62
CA ALA A 158 -11.82 -0.27 0.47
C ALA A 158 -10.46 -0.88 0.11
N ALA A 159 -9.63 -1.19 1.12
CA ALA A 159 -8.34 -1.84 0.92
C ALA A 159 -8.50 -3.22 0.27
N LEU A 160 -9.47 -4.01 0.73
CA LEU A 160 -9.78 -5.32 0.16
C LEU A 160 -10.29 -5.22 -1.28
N ALA A 161 -11.17 -4.26 -1.57
CA ALA A 161 -11.64 -4.01 -2.93
C ALA A 161 -10.48 -3.67 -3.88
N LEU A 162 -9.57 -2.78 -3.46
CA LEU A 162 -8.39 -2.44 -4.25
C LEU A 162 -7.46 -3.65 -4.42
N ALA A 163 -7.23 -4.42 -3.36
CA ALA A 163 -6.40 -5.62 -3.42
C ALA A 163 -6.94 -6.65 -4.43
N VAL A 164 -8.26 -6.85 -4.51
CA VAL A 164 -8.90 -7.73 -5.50
C VAL A 164 -8.68 -7.20 -6.92
N ILE A 165 -8.85 -5.89 -7.14
CA ILE A 165 -8.59 -5.24 -8.44
C ILE A 165 -7.13 -5.43 -8.83
N THR A 166 -6.20 -5.11 -7.94
CA THR A 166 -4.76 -5.25 -8.14
C THR A 166 -4.39 -6.70 -8.47
N PHE A 167 -4.91 -7.67 -7.73
CA PHE A 167 -4.67 -9.09 -8.00
C PHE A 167 -5.16 -9.50 -9.40
N ALA A 168 -6.35 -9.03 -9.80
CA ALA A 168 -6.90 -9.32 -11.13
C ALA A 168 -6.06 -8.69 -12.25
N VAL A 169 -5.59 -7.45 -12.07
CA VAL A 169 -4.70 -6.75 -13.03
C VAL A 169 -3.36 -7.47 -13.11
N PHE A 170 -2.75 -7.79 -11.97
CA PHE A 170 -1.47 -8.50 -11.91
C PHE A 170 -1.55 -9.87 -12.60
N ARG A 171 -2.60 -10.65 -12.35
CA ARG A 171 -2.82 -11.94 -13.01
C ARG A 171 -3.02 -11.81 -14.53
N ARG A 172 -3.68 -10.74 -15.00
CA ARG A 172 -3.78 -10.45 -16.44
C ARG A 172 -2.43 -10.08 -17.03
N GLY A 173 -1.65 -9.28 -16.33
CA GLY A 173 -0.30 -8.90 -16.73
C GLY A 173 0.64 -10.09 -16.81
N LEU A 174 0.59 -10.99 -15.84
CA LEU A 174 1.40 -12.22 -15.83
C LEU A 174 1.10 -13.14 -17.03
N ARG A 175 -0.18 -13.33 -17.38
CA ARG A 175 -0.57 -14.08 -18.59
C ARG A 175 -0.11 -13.44 -19.89
N ARG A 176 -0.05 -12.10 -19.93
CA ARG A 176 0.53 -11.39 -21.07
C ARG A 176 2.03 -11.62 -21.14
N TYR A 177 2.71 -11.49 -20.00
CA TYR A 177 4.14 -11.72 -19.87
C TYR A 177 4.54 -13.13 -20.32
N GLU A 178 3.76 -14.15 -19.96
CA GLU A 178 3.95 -15.53 -20.43
C GLU A 178 3.88 -15.66 -21.96
N ARG A 179 2.98 -14.93 -22.63
CA ARG A 179 2.76 -15.02 -24.09
C ARG A 179 3.76 -14.23 -24.92
N TYR A 180 4.18 -13.06 -24.43
CA TYR A 180 4.97 -12.10 -25.21
C TYR A 180 6.38 -11.87 -24.66
N GLY A 181 6.70 -12.41 -23.48
CA GLY A 181 7.95 -12.18 -22.79
C GLY A 181 8.14 -10.73 -22.34
N SER A 182 9.35 -10.40 -21.92
CA SER A 182 9.72 -9.02 -21.61
C SER A 182 9.95 -8.23 -22.90
N GLY A 183 9.27 -7.09 -23.06
CA GLY A 183 9.50 -6.18 -24.19
C GLY A 183 10.82 -5.40 -24.12
N ARG A 184 11.58 -5.55 -23.03
CA ARG A 184 12.85 -4.88 -22.76
C ARG A 184 13.68 -5.76 -21.83
N TYR A 185 14.75 -6.34 -22.36
CA TYR A 185 15.80 -6.95 -21.56
C TYR A 185 16.91 -5.92 -21.35
N SER A 186 17.28 -5.69 -20.10
CA SER A 186 18.42 -4.84 -19.76
C SER A 186 19.48 -5.72 -19.13
N ASP A 187 20.60 -5.92 -19.84
CA ASP A 187 21.76 -6.70 -19.36
C ASP A 187 22.42 -6.11 -18.09
N PHE A 188 22.03 -4.90 -17.69
CA PHE A 188 22.45 -4.31 -16.41
C PHE A 188 21.90 -5.15 -15.24
N GLY A 189 22.74 -6.04 -14.74
CA GLY A 189 22.48 -6.94 -13.62
C GLY A 189 22.19 -6.22 -12.30
N HIS A 190 21.73 -7.00 -11.33
CA HIS A 190 21.21 -6.65 -10.00
C HIS A 190 22.09 -5.75 -9.09
N ARG A 191 23.24 -5.24 -9.55
CA ARG A 191 24.18 -4.46 -8.75
C ARG A 191 24.38 -3.06 -9.32
N ARG A 192 23.54 -2.11 -8.90
CA ARG A 192 23.91 -0.73 -8.53
C ARG A 192 22.92 -0.23 -7.50
#